data_AF-A0A094YL15-F1
#
_entry.id   AF-A0A094YL15-F1
#
_cell.length_a   1.000
_cell.length_b   1.000
_cell.length_c   1.000
_cell.angle_alpha   90.00
_cell.angle_beta   90.00
_cell.angle_gamma   90.00
#
_symmetry.space_group_name_H-M   'P 1'
#
loop_
_entity.id
_entity.type
_entity.pdbx_description
1 polymer ?
#
loop_
_entity_poly.entity_id
_entity_poly.type
_entity_poly.pdbx_seq_one_letter_code
_entity_poly.pdbx_strand_id
1 'polypeptide(L)'
;MRSSAYWFDLPERYGNWKTLHRRFSRLCHAGVWERVFTALAADRDKAYMMIDSAIVRAHPHATKGKGGAQNQALGRSRGGLATKIHTLADSQGRLLRFIITSGQLHDATQASALLEGQTAGALIADKAYDCDCFELPRDLWRRFLSDFIG
;
A
#
# COMPACT_ATOMS: atom_id res chain seq x y z
N MET A 1 -10.97 -5.58 15.17
CA MET A 1 -9.79 -5.14 15.95
C MET A 1 -9.85 -3.62 16.15
N ARG A 2 -9.71 -3.13 17.39
CA ARG A 2 -9.86 -1.71 17.79
C ARG A 2 -8.59 -1.12 18.42
N SER A 3 -7.39 -1.53 18.00
CA SER A 3 -6.17 -0.84 18.42
C SER A 3 -5.08 -0.98 17.37
N SER A 4 -4.52 0.16 16.97
CA SER A 4 -3.19 0.25 16.38
C SER A 4 -2.21 -0.42 17.35
N ALA A 5 -1.39 -1.36 16.89
CA ALA A 5 -0.36 -1.98 17.72
C ALA A 5 0.57 -0.88 18.28
N TYR A 6 0.52 -0.62 19.59
CA TYR A 6 1.35 0.42 20.18
C TYR A 6 2.78 -0.09 20.29
N TRP A 7 3.76 0.78 20.04
CA TRP A 7 5.18 0.44 20.22
C TRP A 7 5.49 -0.09 21.63
N PHE A 8 4.75 0.38 22.63
CA PHE A 8 4.84 -0.09 24.00
C PHE A 8 4.45 -1.57 24.18
N ASP A 9 3.56 -2.09 23.34
CA ASP A 9 3.07 -3.48 23.42
C ASP A 9 4.03 -4.49 22.75
N LEU A 10 5.20 -4.04 22.28
CA LEU A 10 6.18 -4.92 21.66
C LEU A 10 6.73 -5.94 22.68
N PRO A 11 6.87 -7.22 22.28
CA PRO A 11 7.48 -8.23 23.14
C PRO A 11 8.85 -7.82 23.64
N GLU A 12 9.13 -8.06 24.92
CA GLU A 12 10.37 -7.65 25.60
C GLU A 12 11.64 -8.16 24.91
N ARG A 13 11.56 -9.29 24.19
CA ARG A 13 12.66 -9.84 23.37
C ARG A 13 13.25 -8.84 22.36
N TYR A 14 12.50 -7.81 21.96
CA TYR A 14 12.95 -6.77 21.05
C TYR A 14 13.65 -5.60 21.76
N GLY A 15 13.64 -5.58 23.09
CA GLY A 15 14.24 -4.53 23.92
C GLY A 15 13.35 -3.31 24.07
N ASN A 16 13.96 -2.20 24.51
CA ASN A 16 13.21 -0.99 24.86
C ASN A 16 12.51 -0.37 23.64
N TRP A 17 11.19 -0.21 23.74
CA TRP A 17 10.35 0.32 22.66
C TRP A 17 10.77 1.72 22.17
N LYS A 18 11.32 2.59 23.03
CA LYS A 18 11.79 3.93 22.62
C LYS A 18 13.00 3.83 21.71
N THR A 19 13.89 2.88 21.98
CA THR A 19 15.07 2.59 21.17
C THR A 19 14.66 2.00 19.83
N LEU A 20 13.72 1.05 19.83
CA LEU A 20 13.15 0.47 18.62
C LEU A 20 12.46 1.51 17.74
N HIS A 21 11.59 2.34 18.32
CA HIS A 21 10.91 3.41 17.59
C HIS A 21 11.92 4.39 16.97
N ARG A 22 12.97 4.78 17.71
CA ARG A 22 14.03 5.67 17.20
C ARG A 22 14.81 5.01 16.06
N ARG A 23 15.13 3.72 16.19
CA ARG A 23 15.80 2.96 15.12
C ARG A 23 14.92 2.87 13.89
N PHE A 24 13.65 2.52 14.06
CA PHE A 24 12.65 2.49 12.98
C PHE A 24 12.59 3.83 12.23
N SER A 25 12.43 4.94 12.96
CA SER A 25 12.41 6.29 12.37
C SER A 25 13.70 6.63 11.64
N ARG A 26 14.87 6.25 12.16
CA ARG A 26 16.16 6.41 11.46
C ARG A 26 16.22 5.60 10.17
N LEU A 27 15.71 4.37 10.17
CA LEU A 27 15.67 3.52 8.97
C LEU A 27 14.74 4.11 7.91
N CYS A 28 13.58 4.66 8.31
CA CYS A 28 12.70 5.41 7.42
C CYS A 28 13.42 6.61 6.80
N HIS A 29 14.03 7.48 7.62
CA HIS A 29 14.74 8.65 7.08
C HIS A 29 15.99 8.29 6.26
N ALA A 30 16.61 7.14 6.52
CA ALA A 30 17.75 6.65 5.77
C ALA A 30 17.37 5.89 4.48
N GLY A 31 16.08 5.86 4.11
CA GLY A 31 15.59 5.21 2.89
C GLY A 31 15.76 3.69 2.89
N VAL A 32 15.85 3.06 4.06
CA VAL A 32 16.16 1.62 4.17
C VAL A 32 15.00 0.78 3.67
N TRP A 33 13.77 1.18 3.96
CA TRP A 33 12.58 0.43 3.57
C TRP A 33 12.45 0.38 2.05
N GLU A 34 12.70 1.51 1.37
CA GLU A 34 12.71 1.64 -0.08
C GLU A 34 13.74 0.70 -0.72
N ARG A 35 14.93 0.58 -0.11
CA ARG A 35 15.95 -0.38 -0.56
C ARG A 35 15.53 -1.83 -0.35
N VAL A 36 14.92 -2.15 0.80
CA VAL A 36 14.39 -3.49 1.07
C VAL A 36 13.32 -3.86 0.05
N PHE A 37 12.35 -2.95 -0.20
CA PHE A 37 11.32 -3.17 -1.22
C PHE A 37 11.94 -3.37 -2.60
N THR A 38 12.90 -2.52 -2.98
CA THR A 38 13.59 -2.63 -4.28
C THR A 38 14.28 -3.99 -4.43
N ALA A 39 14.97 -4.45 -3.38
CA ALA A 39 15.65 -5.74 -3.38
C ALA A 39 14.66 -6.92 -3.47
N LEU A 40 13.55 -6.85 -2.73
CA LEU A 40 12.50 -7.88 -2.79
C LEU A 40 11.77 -7.91 -4.14
N ALA A 41 11.66 -6.76 -4.83
CA ALA A 41 11.00 -6.64 -6.13
C ALA A 41 11.93 -6.94 -7.33
N ALA A 42 13.21 -7.24 -7.10
CA ALA A 42 14.21 -7.50 -8.14
C ALA A 42 13.96 -8.82 -8.86
N ASP A 43 13.60 -9.86 -8.10
CA ASP A 43 13.23 -11.19 -8.60
C ASP A 43 11.71 -11.32 -8.61
N ARG A 44 11.03 -10.57 -9.51
CA ARG A 44 9.57 -10.61 -9.57
C ARG A 44 9.09 -11.80 -10.39
N ASP A 45 8.12 -12.52 -9.85
CA ASP A 45 7.34 -13.46 -10.64
C ASP A 45 6.32 -12.67 -11.50
N LYS A 46 6.15 -13.09 -12.75
CA LYS A 46 5.30 -12.41 -13.74
C LYS A 46 4.04 -13.22 -14.07
N ALA A 47 3.77 -14.31 -13.36
CA ALA A 47 2.57 -15.13 -13.59
C ALA A 47 1.29 -14.29 -13.50
N TYR A 48 1.11 -13.58 -12.38
CA TYR A 48 0.05 -12.59 -12.19
C TYR A 48 0.51 -11.51 -11.21
N MET A 49 -0.14 -10.35 -11.28
CA MET A 49 0.02 -9.27 -10.30
C MET A 49 -1.29 -9.04 -9.56
N MET A 50 -1.22 -8.53 -8.34
CA MET A 50 -2.36 -8.19 -7.51
C MET A 50 -2.33 -6.69 -7.18
N ILE A 51 -3.45 -6.00 -7.37
CA ILE A 51 -3.64 -4.63 -6.92
C ILE A 51 -4.68 -4.58 -5.80
N ASP A 52 -4.32 -3.90 -4.72
CA ASP A 52 -5.21 -3.68 -3.58
C ASP A 52 -4.92 -2.34 -2.90
N SER A 53 -5.87 -1.83 -2.13
CA SER A 53 -5.68 -0.64 -1.31
C SER A 53 -6.15 -0.84 0.14
N ALA A 54 -5.35 -0.34 1.08
CA ALA A 54 -5.67 -0.38 2.50
C ALA A 54 -5.82 1.04 3.06
N ILE A 55 -6.86 1.27 3.85
CA ILE A 55 -7.06 2.53 4.56
C ILE A 55 -6.46 2.44 5.96
N VAL A 56 -5.45 3.27 6.22
CA VAL A 56 -4.86 3.45 7.55
C VAL A 56 -5.46 4.70 8.18
N ARG A 57 -6.22 4.52 9.26
CA ARG A 57 -6.79 5.64 10.00
C ARG A 57 -5.74 6.29 10.88
N ALA A 58 -5.64 7.61 10.83
CA ALA A 58 -4.79 8.34 11.75
C ALA A 58 -5.42 8.34 13.14
N HIS A 59 -4.60 8.06 14.15
CA HIS A 59 -5.01 8.16 15.53
C HIS A 59 -5.32 9.64 15.87
N PRO A 60 -6.38 9.97 16.64
CA PRO A 60 -6.74 11.35 16.98
C PRO A 60 -5.63 12.19 17.64
N HIS A 61 -4.64 11.54 18.26
CA HIS A 61 -3.46 12.23 18.81
C HIS A 61 -2.33 12.44 17.79
N ALA A 62 -2.30 11.68 16.69
CA ALA A 62 -1.36 11.86 15.59
C ALA A 62 -1.80 12.97 14.63
N THR A 63 -3.09 13.33 14.62
CA THR A 63 -3.66 14.38 13.76
C THR A 63 -3.24 15.81 14.13
N LYS A 64 -2.55 16.00 15.26
CA LYS A 64 -2.08 17.30 15.78
C LYS A 64 -0.54 17.47 15.74
N GLY A 65 0.18 16.62 15.01
CA GLY A 65 1.64 16.71 14.88
C GLY A 65 2.11 17.99 14.18
N LYS A 66 3.28 18.53 14.57
CA LYS A 66 3.91 19.67 13.88
C LYS A 66 4.17 19.29 12.41
N GLY A 67 3.58 20.03 11.47
CA GLY A 67 3.74 19.81 10.02
C GLY A 67 2.46 19.89 9.18
N GLY A 68 1.27 19.85 9.81
CA GLY A 68 -0.02 20.01 9.13
C GLY A 68 -0.49 18.75 8.37
N ALA A 69 -1.78 18.70 8.03
CA ALA A 69 -2.42 17.53 7.41
C ALA A 69 -1.86 17.15 6.02
N GLN A 70 -1.30 18.10 5.29
CA GLN A 70 -0.80 17.90 3.93
C GLN A 70 0.50 17.07 3.89
N ASN A 71 1.40 17.25 4.86
CA ASN A 71 2.68 16.52 4.92
C ASN A 71 2.56 15.07 5.42
N GLN A 72 1.37 14.67 5.87
CA GLN A 72 1.12 13.34 6.44
C GLN A 72 0.17 12.50 5.58
N ALA A 73 -0.10 12.94 4.33
CA ALA A 73 -1.08 12.31 3.43
C ALA A 73 -2.43 12.04 4.12
N LEU A 74 -2.87 12.96 4.98
CA LEU A 74 -4.11 12.83 5.75
C LEU A 74 -5.28 13.43 4.96
N GLY A 75 -6.21 12.57 4.54
CA GLY A 75 -7.49 12.96 3.95
C GLY A 75 -8.63 12.84 4.96
N ARG A 76 -9.60 13.75 4.92
CA ARG A 76 -10.81 13.68 5.76
C ARG A 76 -11.77 12.62 5.24
N SER A 77 -11.86 11.46 5.89
CA SER A 77 -12.90 10.47 5.61
C SER A 77 -14.12 10.60 6.51
N ARG A 78 -15.21 9.90 6.17
CA ARG A 78 -16.43 9.83 6.99
C ARG A 78 -16.18 9.41 8.45
N GLY A 79 -15.02 8.78 8.74
CA GLY A 79 -14.61 8.34 10.08
C GLY A 79 -13.39 9.05 10.68
N GLY A 80 -12.93 10.17 10.12
CA GLY A 80 -11.75 10.93 10.58
C GLY A 80 -10.61 11.02 9.57
N LEU A 81 -9.46 11.56 9.97
CA LEU A 81 -8.28 11.65 9.10
C LEU A 81 -7.73 10.26 8.81
N ALA A 82 -7.50 9.96 7.53
CA ALA A 82 -7.00 8.68 7.08
C ALA A 82 -6.08 8.86 5.88
N THR A 83 -5.19 7.89 5.71
CA THR A 83 -4.31 7.72 4.58
C THR A 83 -4.68 6.43 3.89
N LYS A 84 -4.52 6.37 2.57
CA LYS A 84 -4.71 5.15 1.79
C LYS A 84 -3.38 4.72 1.22
N ILE A 85 -3.08 3.44 1.34
CA ILE A 85 -1.89 2.81 0.77
C ILE A 85 -2.41 1.93 -0.36
N HIS A 86 -2.09 2.29 -1.59
CA HIS A 86 -2.35 1.49 -2.78
C HIS A 86 -1.12 0.65 -3.06
N THR A 87 -1.30 -0.63 -3.38
CA THR A 87 -0.22 -1.59 -3.45
C THR A 87 -0.32 -2.42 -4.72
N LEU A 88 0.84 -2.76 -5.29
CA LEU A 88 0.98 -3.76 -6.34
C LEU A 88 1.89 -4.87 -5.83
N ALA A 89 1.42 -6.11 -5.89
CA ALA A 89 2.18 -7.30 -5.52
C ALA A 89 2.31 -8.28 -6.68
N ASP A 90 3.35 -9.12 -6.66
CA ASP A 90 3.48 -10.25 -7.59
C ASP A 90 2.73 -11.49 -7.10
N SER A 91 2.82 -12.58 -7.87
CA SER A 91 2.17 -13.86 -7.56
C SER A 91 2.66 -14.55 -6.30
N GLN A 92 3.82 -14.15 -5.77
CA GLN A 92 4.36 -14.63 -4.50
C GLN A 92 4.01 -13.71 -3.32
N GLY A 93 3.24 -12.65 -3.57
CA GLY A 93 2.87 -11.66 -2.56
C GLY A 93 3.98 -10.65 -2.25
N ARG A 94 5.02 -10.55 -3.08
CA ARG A 94 6.10 -9.56 -2.91
C ARG A 94 5.58 -8.20 -3.35
N LEU A 95 5.70 -7.20 -2.47
CA LEU A 95 5.31 -5.84 -2.80
C LEU A 95 6.25 -5.25 -3.85
N LEU A 96 5.72 -4.96 -5.03
CA LEU A 96 6.45 -4.37 -6.15
C LEU A 96 6.45 -2.85 -6.11
N ARG A 97 5.29 -2.26 -5.78
CA ARG A 97 5.10 -0.81 -5.67
C ARG A 97 4.02 -0.48 -4.65
N PHE A 98 4.11 0.72 -4.10
CA PHE A 98 3.01 1.31 -3.35
C PHE A 98 2.95 2.82 -3.56
N ILE A 99 1.74 3.36 -3.46
CA ILE A 99 1.47 4.80 -3.51
C ILE A 99 0.67 5.15 -2.28
N ILE A 100 1.06 6.22 -1.59
CA ILE A 100 0.37 6.71 -0.41
C ILE A 100 -0.40 7.96 -0.80
N THR A 101 -1.72 7.93 -0.60
CA THR A 101 -2.59 9.06 -0.89
C THR A 101 -3.43 9.47 0.30
N SER A 102 -4.07 10.63 0.21
CA SER A 102 -5.10 11.02 1.17
C SER A 102 -6.26 9.99 1.14
N GLY A 103 -6.83 9.69 2.30
CA GLY A 103 -7.85 8.64 2.46
C GLY A 103 -9.19 8.89 1.77
N GLN A 104 -9.35 9.97 1.00
CA GLN A 104 -10.54 10.25 0.19
C GLN A 104 -10.37 9.97 -1.29
N LEU A 105 -9.14 9.72 -1.74
CA LEU A 105 -8.90 9.36 -3.13
C LEU A 105 -9.46 7.98 -3.44
N HIS A 106 -10.09 7.85 -4.61
CA HIS A 106 -10.65 6.60 -5.12
C HIS A 106 -9.54 5.67 -5.60
N ASP A 107 -9.72 4.36 -5.42
CA ASP A 107 -8.67 3.36 -5.57
C ASP A 107 -8.18 3.25 -7.01
N ALA A 108 -9.13 3.24 -7.93
CA ALA A 108 -8.87 3.20 -9.35
C ALA A 108 -7.92 4.32 -9.84
N THR A 109 -7.93 5.50 -9.20
CA THR A 109 -7.10 6.65 -9.63
C THR A 109 -5.61 6.41 -9.57
N GLN A 110 -5.15 5.45 -8.77
CA GLN A 110 -3.73 5.12 -8.63
C GLN A 110 -3.32 3.86 -9.40
N ALA A 111 -4.29 3.17 -10.03
CA ALA A 111 -4.03 1.90 -10.71
C ALA A 111 -3.03 2.04 -11.88
N SER A 112 -3.22 3.04 -12.73
CA SER A 112 -2.30 3.30 -13.85
C SER A 112 -0.87 3.59 -13.38
N ALA A 113 -0.72 4.39 -12.32
CA ALA A 113 0.59 4.74 -11.77
C ALA A 113 1.30 3.54 -11.12
N LEU A 114 0.54 2.61 -10.54
CA LEU A 114 1.09 1.35 -10.02
C LEU A 114 1.53 0.40 -11.13
N LEU A 115 0.76 0.33 -12.22
CA LEU A 115 0.99 -0.60 -13.33
C LEU A 115 1.95 -0.07 -14.40
N GLU A 116 2.32 1.21 -14.35
CA GLU A 116 3.23 1.82 -15.32
C GLU A 116 4.56 1.05 -15.42
N GLY A 117 4.87 0.58 -16.63
CA GLY A 117 6.07 -0.19 -16.95
C GLY A 117 6.07 -1.63 -16.40
N GLN A 118 4.93 -2.13 -15.91
CA GLN A 118 4.79 -3.51 -15.45
C GLN A 118 4.33 -4.44 -16.58
N THR A 119 4.74 -5.70 -16.48
CA THR A 119 4.32 -6.78 -17.38
C THR A 119 4.00 -8.01 -16.56
N ALA A 120 2.82 -8.58 -16.78
CA ALA A 120 2.34 -9.78 -16.09
C ALA A 120 1.41 -10.59 -17.01
N GLY A 121 1.29 -11.88 -16.74
CA GLY A 121 0.37 -12.76 -17.45
C GLY A 121 -1.11 -12.48 -17.15
N ALA A 122 -1.42 -11.93 -15.98
CA ALA A 122 -2.75 -11.51 -15.57
C ALA A 122 -2.67 -10.43 -14.47
N LEU A 123 -3.77 -9.70 -14.25
CA LEU A 123 -3.95 -8.79 -13.13
C LEU A 123 -5.16 -9.22 -12.30
N ILE A 124 -4.97 -9.30 -10.98
CA ILE A 124 -6.01 -9.56 -9.99
C ILE A 124 -6.31 -8.27 -9.26
N ALA A 125 -7.57 -7.87 -9.24
CA ALA A 125 -8.03 -6.63 -8.62
C ALA A 125 -9.41 -6.81 -7.99
N ASP A 126 -9.73 -6.01 -6.98
CA ASP A 126 -11.11 -5.88 -6.49
C ASP A 126 -12.00 -5.18 -7.55
N LYS A 127 -13.31 -5.41 -7.49
CA LYS A 127 -14.31 -4.80 -8.36
C LYS A 127 -14.28 -3.27 -8.33
N ALA A 128 -13.78 -2.65 -7.26
CA ALA A 128 -13.60 -1.20 -7.21
C ALA A 128 -12.63 -0.65 -8.29
N TYR A 129 -11.83 -1.52 -8.92
CA TYR A 129 -10.95 -1.20 -10.05
C TYR A 129 -11.61 -1.45 -11.42
N ASP A 130 -12.81 -2.04 -11.46
CA ASP A 130 -13.65 -2.23 -12.65
C ASP A 130 -14.40 -0.92 -12.96
N CYS A 131 -13.66 0.09 -13.41
CA CYS A 131 -14.22 1.34 -13.89
C CYS A 131 -13.71 1.66 -15.30
N ASP A 132 -14.57 2.29 -16.10
CA ASP A 132 -14.19 2.88 -17.40
C ASP A 132 -13.14 4.00 -17.28
N CYS A 133 -12.75 4.33 -16.05
CA CYS A 133 -11.88 5.45 -15.74
C CYS A 133 -10.39 5.18 -15.99
N PHE A 134 -9.98 3.92 -16.21
CA PHE A 134 -8.60 3.57 -16.59
C PHE A 134 -8.60 2.37 -17.54
N GLU A 135 -8.19 2.58 -18.79
CA GLU A 135 -8.04 1.51 -19.77
C GLU A 135 -6.80 0.68 -19.45
N LEU A 136 -6.97 -0.49 -18.81
CA LEU A 136 -5.94 -1.51 -18.88
C LEU A 136 -5.87 -2.05 -20.31
N PRO A 137 -4.68 -2.45 -20.79
CA PRO A 137 -4.55 -3.20 -22.03
C PRO A 137 -5.59 -4.35 -22.06
N ARG A 138 -6.45 -4.39 -23.08
CA ARG A 138 -7.62 -5.31 -23.16
C ARG A 138 -7.23 -6.80 -23.06
N ASP A 139 -5.97 -7.12 -23.30
CA ASP A 139 -5.34 -8.42 -23.14
C ASP A 139 -5.19 -8.85 -21.67
N LEU A 140 -4.99 -7.92 -20.73
CA LEU A 140 -4.90 -8.21 -19.30
C LEU A 140 -6.26 -8.57 -18.67
N TRP A 141 -7.35 -7.95 -19.12
CA TRP A 141 -8.70 -8.21 -18.58
C TRP A 141 -9.27 -9.58 -18.97
N ARG A 142 -8.97 -10.08 -20.18
CA ARG A 142 -9.59 -11.32 -20.70
C ARG A 142 -9.20 -12.58 -19.94
N ARG A 143 -8.09 -12.58 -19.18
CA ARG A 143 -7.65 -13.71 -18.34
C ARG A 143 -8.29 -13.75 -16.96
N PHE A 144 -8.93 -12.68 -16.51
CA PHE A 144 -9.55 -12.62 -15.19
C PHE A 144 -10.87 -13.42 -15.10
N LEU A 145 -11.60 -13.56 -16.23
CA LEU A 145 -12.89 -14.24 -16.25
C LEU A 145 -12.83 -15.73 -16.63
N SER A 146 -11.76 -16.19 -17.29
CA SER A 146 -11.63 -17.60 -17.69
C SER A 146 -11.11 -18.52 -16.60
N ASP A 147 -10.28 -18.00 -15.68
CA ASP A 147 -9.46 -18.84 -14.78
C ASP A 147 -10.02 -18.92 -13.36
N PHE A 148 -11.08 -18.16 -13.03
CA PHE A 148 -11.72 -18.16 -11.70
C PHE A 148 -13.18 -18.64 -11.70
N ILE A 149 -13.79 -18.85 -12.87
CA ILE A 149 -15.13 -19.43 -13.05
C ILE A 149 -15.06 -20.58 -14.07
N GLY A 150 -14.07 -21.46 -13.88
CA GLY A 150 -13.91 -22.72 -14.60
C GLY A 150 -13.90 -23.88 -13.63
#